data_AF-A0A6N9VEV6-F1
#
_entry.id   AF-A0A6N9VEV6-F1
#
_cell.length_a   1.000
_cell.length_b   1.000
_cell.length_c   1.000
_cell.angle_alpha   90.00
_cell.angle_beta   90.00
_cell.angle_gamma   90.00
#
_symmetry.space_group_name_H-M   'P 1'
#
loop_
_entity.id
_entity.type
_entity.pdbx_description
1 polymer ?
#
loop_
_entity_poly.entity_id
_entity_poly.type
_entity_poly.pdbx_seq_one_letter_code
_entity_poly.pdbx_strand_id
1 'polypeptide(L)'
;AGAEGKDPYEWLERYGRGLAYGTRTPGRDDAESWPLILDHHVQGQPMVESASVALGLRLTRPWLWDRLEPGVQDRAEQWLRGALRHLPAGNNWYLFPYTVAGFLESVGRGDAETARARERALELLETWYRG
;
A
#
# COMPACT_ATOMS: atom_id res chain seq x y z
N ALA A 1 13.30 10.43 0.82
CA ALA A 1 14.17 9.24 0.74
C ALA A 1 15.21 9.54 -0.33
N GLY A 2 16.50 9.52 -0.02
CA GLY A 2 17.44 10.21 -0.92
C GLY A 2 18.87 10.35 -0.46
N ALA A 3 19.35 9.52 0.47
CA ALA A 3 20.78 9.44 0.75
C ALA A 3 21.51 8.53 -0.25
N GLU A 4 20.98 8.39 -1.48
CA GLU A 4 21.50 7.48 -2.52
C GLU A 4 21.62 6.02 -2.05
N GLY A 5 20.78 5.61 -1.10
CA GLY A 5 20.83 4.28 -0.49
C GLY A 5 21.80 4.14 0.69
N LYS A 6 22.43 5.24 1.14
CA LYS A 6 23.19 5.25 2.40
C LYS A 6 22.21 5.06 3.57
N ASP A 7 22.39 3.98 4.30
CA ASP A 7 21.57 3.60 5.44
C ASP A 7 22.46 3.28 6.65
N PRO A 8 23.10 4.29 7.26
CA PRO A 8 24.07 4.08 8.35
C PRO A 8 23.45 3.51 9.63
N TYR A 9 22.12 3.41 9.69
CA TYR A 9 21.37 2.93 10.83
C TYR A 9 20.54 1.68 10.51
N GLU A 10 20.71 1.10 9.32
CA GLU A 10 20.06 -0.15 8.89
C GLU A 10 18.51 -0.10 8.96
N TRP A 11 17.94 1.10 8.74
CA TRP A 11 16.51 1.30 8.79
C TRP A 11 15.78 0.55 7.67
N LEU A 12 16.35 0.51 6.46
CA LEU A 12 15.74 -0.17 5.32
C LEU A 12 15.64 -1.68 5.55
N GLU A 13 16.68 -2.27 6.13
CA GLU A 13 16.64 -3.69 6.50
C GLU A 13 15.59 -3.95 7.58
N ARG A 14 15.52 -3.08 8.60
CA ARG A 14 14.51 -3.18 9.65
C ARG A 14 13.09 -3.05 9.11
N TYR A 15 12.83 -2.11 8.20
CA TYR A 15 11.54 -1.98 7.53
C TYR A 15 11.22 -3.18 6.63
N GLY A 16 12.23 -3.72 5.92
CA GLY A 16 12.08 -4.93 5.12
C GLY A 16 11.67 -6.14 5.97
N ARG A 17 12.29 -6.32 7.14
CA ARG A 17 11.87 -7.34 8.12
C ARG A 17 10.44 -7.10 8.61
N GLY A 18 10.09 -5.86 8.96
CA GLY A 18 8.73 -5.49 9.37
C GLY A 18 7.68 -5.86 8.31
N LEU A 19 7.94 -5.56 7.04
CA LEU A 19 7.11 -5.99 5.90
C LEU A 19 7.00 -7.51 5.82
N ALA A 20 8.12 -8.23 5.96
CA ALA A 20 8.16 -9.68 5.84
C ALA A 20 7.38 -10.40 6.95
N TYR A 21 7.46 -9.91 8.18
CA TYR A 21 6.73 -10.45 9.33
C TYR A 21 5.25 -10.07 9.28
N GLY A 22 4.95 -8.78 9.09
CA GLY A 22 3.59 -8.25 9.07
C GLY A 22 2.69 -8.88 8.01
N THR A 23 3.23 -9.08 6.81
CA THR A 23 2.49 -9.66 5.68
C THR A 23 2.44 -11.18 5.70
N ARG A 24 3.06 -11.85 6.68
CA ARG A 24 3.15 -13.33 6.69
C ARG A 24 1.80 -14.00 6.96
N THR A 25 1.06 -13.51 7.95
CA THR A 25 -0.25 -14.05 8.35
C THR A 25 -1.24 -12.94 8.71
N PRO A 26 -1.58 -12.02 7.79
CA PRO A 26 -2.42 -10.87 8.12
C PRO A 26 -3.76 -11.26 8.75
N GLY A 27 -4.19 -10.51 9.76
CA GLY A 27 -5.43 -10.74 10.50
C GLY A 27 -5.35 -11.82 11.60
N ARG A 28 -4.19 -12.47 11.78
CA ARG A 28 -3.98 -13.35 12.93
C ARG A 28 -3.90 -12.53 14.21
N ASP A 29 -4.49 -13.04 15.28
CA ASP A 29 -4.41 -12.46 16.63
C ASP A 29 -3.05 -12.76 17.26
N ASP A 30 -2.03 -12.03 16.80
CA ASP A 30 -0.69 -12.00 17.36
C ASP A 30 -0.07 -10.60 17.22
N ALA A 31 1.10 -10.39 17.83
CA ALA A 31 1.73 -9.07 17.89
C ALA A 31 2.45 -8.66 16.58
N GLU A 32 2.69 -9.60 15.66
CA GLU A 32 3.54 -9.38 14.49
C GLU A 32 2.71 -9.18 13.22
N SER A 33 1.58 -9.88 13.10
CA SER A 33 0.74 -9.91 11.93
C SER A 33 0.03 -8.58 11.72
N TRP A 34 0.07 -8.07 10.50
CA TRP A 34 -0.67 -6.85 10.18
C TRP A 34 -2.18 -7.12 10.13
N PRO A 35 -3.01 -6.14 10.50
CA PRO A 35 -4.45 -6.25 10.33
C PRO A 35 -4.83 -6.39 8.86
N LEU A 36 -5.98 -6.99 8.59
CA LEU A 36 -6.57 -6.97 7.26
C LEU A 36 -6.99 -5.55 6.89
N ILE A 37 -6.86 -5.19 5.62
CA ILE A 37 -7.49 -3.99 5.08
C ILE A 37 -8.94 -4.32 4.79
N LEU A 38 -9.87 -3.64 5.48
CA LEU A 38 -11.31 -3.85 5.39
C LEU A 38 -12.04 -2.54 5.06
N ASP A 39 -13.37 -2.61 4.95
CA ASP A 39 -14.21 -1.44 4.74
C ASP A 39 -14.04 -0.41 5.86
N HIS A 40 -14.21 0.87 5.50
CA HIS A 40 -13.97 1.97 6.44
C HIS A 40 -14.82 1.91 7.74
N HIS A 41 -15.98 1.26 7.69
CA HIS A 41 -16.86 1.07 8.85
C HIS A 41 -16.47 -0.09 9.76
N VAL A 42 -15.69 -1.05 9.26
CA VAL A 42 -15.38 -2.31 9.98
C VAL A 42 -14.03 -2.23 10.68
N GLN A 43 -13.06 -1.52 10.09
CA GLN A 43 -11.75 -1.13 10.65
C GLN A 43 -11.00 -0.38 9.56
N GLY A 44 -11.31 0.91 9.36
CA GLY A 44 -10.81 1.66 8.20
C GLY A 44 -9.34 2.09 8.25
N GLN A 45 -8.72 2.07 9.43
CA GLN A 45 -7.37 2.59 9.63
C GLN A 45 -6.28 1.88 8.78
N PRO A 46 -6.28 0.53 8.64
CA PRO A 46 -5.35 -0.17 7.75
C PRO A 46 -5.44 0.28 6.28
N MET A 47 -6.61 0.74 5.80
CA MET A 47 -6.73 1.32 4.46
C MET A 47 -5.90 2.59 4.31
N VAL A 48 -5.97 3.49 5.31
CA VAL A 48 -5.15 4.70 5.35
C VAL A 48 -3.66 4.35 5.40
N GLU A 49 -3.29 3.43 6.30
CA GLU A 49 -1.89 3.02 6.51
C GLU A 49 -1.30 2.34 5.28
N SER A 50 -2.11 1.56 4.53
CA SER A 50 -1.68 0.93 3.28
C SER A 50 -1.18 1.94 2.24
N ALA A 51 -1.81 3.12 2.17
CA ALA A 51 -1.35 4.18 1.27
C ALA A 51 -0.01 4.77 1.72
N SER A 52 0.21 4.89 3.04
CA SER A 52 1.50 5.30 3.59
C SER A 52 2.60 4.27 3.28
N VAL A 53 2.30 2.97 3.44
CA VAL A 53 3.22 1.88 3.07
C VAL A 53 3.53 1.92 1.56
N ALA A 54 2.51 2.01 0.71
CA ALA A 54 2.68 2.09 -0.74
C ALA A 54 3.51 3.31 -1.17
N LEU A 55 3.27 4.49 -0.58
CA LEU A 55 4.05 5.69 -0.84
C LEU A 55 5.51 5.52 -0.38
N GLY A 56 5.72 4.98 0.82
CA GLY A 56 7.06 4.68 1.34
C GLY A 56 7.84 3.77 0.39
N LEU A 57 7.23 2.63 0.02
CA LEU A 57 7.81 1.67 -0.92
C LEU A 57 8.12 2.30 -2.28
N ARG A 58 7.24 3.15 -2.81
CA ARG A 58 7.47 3.87 -4.07
C ARG A 58 8.67 4.81 -3.97
N LEU A 59 8.75 5.59 -2.90
CA LEU A 59 9.82 6.58 -2.69
C LEU A 59 11.18 5.91 -2.38
N THR A 60 11.19 4.68 -1.87
CA THR A 60 12.41 3.93 -1.54
C THR A 60 12.66 2.75 -2.47
N ARG A 61 11.96 2.64 -3.61
CA ARG A 61 11.90 1.41 -4.40
C ARG A 61 13.26 0.74 -4.67
N PRO A 62 14.29 1.43 -5.22
CA PRO A 62 15.57 0.80 -5.55
C PRO A 62 16.34 0.28 -4.33
N TRP A 63 16.01 0.78 -3.14
CA TRP A 63 16.72 0.47 -1.89
C TRP A 63 15.94 -0.46 -0.96
N LEU A 64 14.63 -0.60 -1.16
CA LEU A 64 13.77 -1.46 -0.37
C LEU A 64 13.04 -2.48 -1.23
N TRP A 65 12.00 -2.05 -1.97
CA TRP A 65 11.13 -2.96 -2.73
C TRP A 65 11.92 -3.89 -3.68
N ASP A 66 12.79 -3.34 -4.52
CA ASP A 66 13.55 -4.12 -5.50
C ASP A 66 14.56 -5.09 -4.85
N ARG A 67 14.83 -4.95 -3.55
CA ARG A 67 15.74 -5.80 -2.76
C ARG A 67 15.03 -6.79 -1.86
N LEU A 68 13.71 -6.71 -1.73
CA LEU A 68 12.92 -7.70 -0.98
C LEU A 68 12.96 -9.06 -1.68
N GLU A 69 12.93 -10.13 -0.90
CA GLU A 69 12.71 -11.46 -1.46
C GLU A 69 11.39 -11.51 -2.25
N PRO A 70 11.31 -12.22 -3.39
CA PRO A 70 10.11 -12.27 -4.21
C PRO A 70 8.85 -12.66 -3.43
N GLY A 71 8.96 -13.63 -2.51
CA GLY A 71 7.83 -14.03 -1.67
C GLY A 71 7.35 -12.95 -0.69
N VAL A 72 8.21 -12.02 -0.27
CA VAL A 72 7.80 -10.85 0.53
C VAL A 72 7.07 -9.84 -0.35
N GLN A 73 7.56 -9.61 -1.58
CA GLN A 73 6.87 -8.74 -2.54
C GLN A 73 5.46 -9.26 -2.87
N ASP A 74 5.31 -10.58 -3.08
CA ASP A 74 4.03 -11.20 -3.38
C ASP A 74 3.02 -11.05 -2.24
N ARG A 75 3.46 -11.28 -0.99
CA ARG A 75 2.60 -11.10 0.19
C ARG A 75 2.26 -9.63 0.44
N ALA A 76 3.21 -8.73 0.23
CA ALA A 76 2.98 -7.29 0.35
C ALA A 76 1.98 -6.80 -0.71
N GLU A 77 2.09 -7.25 -1.96
CA GLU A 77 1.07 -6.99 -2.99
C GLU A 77 -0.29 -7.51 -2.54
N GLN A 78 -0.37 -8.78 -2.10
CA GLN A 78 -1.63 -9.40 -1.70
C GLN A 78 -2.31 -8.61 -0.57
N TRP A 79 -1.54 -8.18 0.43
CA TRP A 79 -2.06 -7.34 1.51
C TRP A 79 -2.52 -5.97 1.00
N LEU A 80 -1.70 -5.28 0.20
CA LEU A 80 -2.03 -3.96 -0.37
C LEU A 80 -3.30 -3.99 -1.23
N ARG A 81 -3.53 -5.06 -2.01
CA ARG A 81 -4.75 -5.24 -2.81
C ARG A 81 -6.03 -5.24 -1.97
N GLY A 82 -5.94 -5.49 -0.67
CA GLY A 82 -7.06 -5.29 0.26
C GLY A 82 -7.65 -3.88 0.16
N ALA A 83 -6.85 -2.85 -0.07
CA ALA A 83 -7.33 -1.47 -0.25
C ALA A 83 -8.15 -1.27 -1.52
N LEU A 84 -7.93 -2.09 -2.56
CA LEU A 84 -8.66 -1.98 -3.83
C LEU A 84 -10.04 -2.64 -3.76
N ARG A 85 -10.17 -3.64 -2.88
CA ARG A 85 -11.33 -4.55 -2.75
C ARG A 85 -12.36 -4.12 -1.72
N HIS A 86 -12.03 -3.13 -0.89
CA HIS A 86 -12.88 -2.64 0.18
C HIS A 86 -13.31 -1.19 -0.04
N LEU A 87 -14.38 -0.80 0.64
CA LEU A 87 -15.09 0.46 0.43
C LEU A 87 -14.46 1.60 1.26
N PRO A 88 -13.80 2.59 0.62
CA PRO A 88 -13.39 3.82 1.28
C PRO A 88 -14.59 4.68 1.67
N ALA A 89 -14.38 5.62 2.59
CA ALA A 89 -15.37 6.67 2.87
C ALA A 89 -15.57 7.56 1.63
N GLY A 90 -16.77 8.14 1.49
CA GLY A 90 -17.18 9.03 0.38
C GLY A 90 -16.52 10.40 0.36
N ASN A 91 -15.21 10.47 0.59
CA ASN A 91 -14.39 11.68 0.67
C ASN A 91 -12.96 11.37 0.18
N ASN A 92 -11.98 12.15 0.59
CA ASN A 92 -10.56 12.00 0.24
C ASN A 92 -9.98 10.58 0.45
N TRP A 93 -10.67 9.68 1.15
CA TRP A 93 -10.28 8.29 1.29
C TRP A 93 -10.15 7.53 -0.02
N TYR A 94 -10.81 7.96 -1.10
CA TYR A 94 -10.58 7.41 -2.44
C TYR A 94 -9.14 7.61 -2.96
N LEU A 95 -8.39 8.56 -2.39
CA LEU A 95 -6.97 8.73 -2.69
C LEU A 95 -6.10 7.61 -2.10
N PHE A 96 -6.57 6.86 -1.09
CA PHE A 96 -5.78 5.77 -0.50
C PHE A 96 -5.69 4.56 -1.45
N PRO A 97 -6.80 3.97 -1.95
CA PRO A 97 -6.72 2.93 -2.98
C PRO A 97 -6.05 3.42 -4.26
N TYR A 98 -6.24 4.69 -4.65
CA TYR A 98 -5.54 5.29 -5.80
C TYR A 98 -4.01 5.26 -5.62
N THR A 99 -3.52 5.62 -4.43
CA THR A 99 -2.09 5.63 -4.10
C THR A 99 -1.52 4.22 -4.13
N VAL A 100 -2.24 3.24 -3.56
CA VAL A 100 -1.87 1.82 -3.58
C VAL A 100 -1.81 1.30 -5.02
N ALA A 101 -2.85 1.53 -5.82
CA ALA A 101 -2.89 1.13 -7.22
C ALA A 101 -1.74 1.74 -8.03
N GLY A 102 -1.46 3.03 -7.84
CA GLY A 102 -0.35 3.71 -8.50
C GLY A 102 1.02 3.15 -8.13
N PHE A 103 1.21 2.67 -6.89
CA PHE A 103 2.43 1.96 -6.51
C PHE A 103 2.53 0.60 -7.21
N LEU A 104 1.47 -0.23 -7.14
CA LEU A 104 1.45 -1.57 -7.75
C LEU A 104 1.73 -1.51 -9.26
N GLU A 105 1.12 -0.57 -9.97
CA GLU A 105 1.41 -0.31 -11.39
C GLU A 105 2.88 0.09 -11.62
N SER A 106 3.42 0.96 -10.77
CA SER A 106 4.80 1.43 -10.92
C SER A 106 5.84 0.30 -10.80
N VAL A 107 5.53 -0.77 -10.05
CA VAL A 107 6.41 -1.93 -9.85
C VAL A 107 6.08 -3.11 -10.76
N GLY A 108 5.25 -2.90 -11.80
CA GLY A 108 4.90 -3.94 -12.77
C GLY A 108 3.86 -4.95 -12.28
N ARG A 109 3.17 -4.65 -11.17
CA ARG A 109 2.09 -5.45 -10.57
C ARG A 109 0.71 -4.80 -10.79
N GLY A 110 0.58 -4.05 -11.87
CA GLY A 110 -0.67 -3.40 -12.29
C GLY A 110 -1.56 -4.30 -13.13
N ASP A 111 -2.87 -4.10 -13.06
CA ASP A 111 -3.88 -4.84 -13.81
C ASP A 111 -5.21 -4.05 -13.92
N ALA A 112 -6.29 -4.72 -14.32
CA ALA A 112 -7.61 -4.10 -14.41
C ALA A 112 -8.16 -3.64 -13.05
N GLU A 113 -7.78 -4.27 -11.94
CA GLU A 113 -8.19 -3.88 -10.59
C GLU A 113 -7.52 -2.57 -10.18
N THR A 114 -6.22 -2.43 -10.44
CA THR A 114 -5.50 -1.17 -10.19
C THR A 114 -6.03 -0.04 -11.06
N ALA A 115 -6.24 -0.30 -12.36
CA ALA A 115 -6.78 0.68 -13.29
C ALA A 115 -8.16 1.19 -12.82
N ARG A 116 -9.07 0.28 -12.45
CA ARG A 116 -10.40 0.64 -11.98
C ARG A 116 -10.37 1.43 -10.68
N ALA A 117 -9.49 1.09 -9.75
CA ALA A 117 -9.34 1.85 -8.51
C ALA A 117 -8.88 3.29 -8.79
N ARG A 118 -8.00 3.48 -9.76
CA ARG A 118 -7.52 4.81 -10.16
C ARG A 118 -8.62 5.64 -10.83
N GLU A 119 -9.33 5.04 -11.78
CA GLU A 119 -10.46 5.67 -12.48
C GLU A 119 -11.54 6.15 -11.50
N ARG A 120 -12.00 5.28 -10.58
CA ARG A 120 -13.02 5.64 -9.59
C ARG A 120 -12.66 6.88 -8.77
N ALA A 121 -11.40 6.99 -8.37
CA ALA A 121 -10.95 8.14 -7.57
C ALA A 121 -10.93 9.43 -8.39
N LEU A 122 -10.49 9.36 -9.66
CA LEU A 122 -10.52 10.51 -10.56
C LEU A 122 -11.96 10.94 -10.86
N GLU A 123 -12.84 10.00 -11.21
CA GLU A 123 -14.27 10.24 -11.41
C GLU A 123 -14.89 11.00 -10.22
N LEU A 124 -14.56 10.59 -9.00
CA LEU A 124 -15.06 11.23 -7.78
C LEU A 124 -14.47 12.63 -7.57
N LEU A 125 -13.16 12.82 -7.80
CA LEU A 125 -12.53 14.14 -7.70
C LEU A 125 -13.17 15.16 -8.64
N GLU A 126 -13.52 14.75 -9.86
CA GLU A 126 -14.23 15.60 -10.82
C GLU A 126 -15.60 16.06 -10.27
N THR A 127 -16.30 15.23 -9.50
CA THR A 127 -17.58 15.64 -8.88
C THR A 127 -17.42 16.72 -7.80
N TRP A 128 -16.22 16.86 -7.22
CA TRP A 128 -15.92 17.88 -6.21
C TRP A 128 -15.36 19.17 -6.81
N TYR A 129 -14.89 19.13 -8.06
CA TYR A 129 -14.41 20.31 -8.76
C TYR A 129 -15.56 21.30 -9.03
N ARG A 130 -15.31 22.60 -8.77
CA ARG A 130 -16.33 23.66 -8.87
C ARG A 130 -16.05 24.72 -9.94
N GLY A 131 -15.03 24.51 -10.78
CA GLY A 131 -14.52 25.52 -11.72
C GLY A 131 -13.31 26.24 -11.18
#